data_AF-A0AA37LNP4-F1
#
_entry.id   AF-A0AA37LNP4-F1
#
_cell.length_a   1.000
_cell.length_b   1.000
_cell.length_c   1.000
_cell.angle_alpha   90.00
_cell.angle_beta   90.00
_cell.angle_gamma   90.00
#
_symmetry.space_group_name_H-M   'P 1'
#
loop_
_entity.id
_entity.type
_entity.pdbx_description
1 polymer ?
#
loop_
_entity_poly.entity_id
_entity_poly.type
_entity_poly.pdbx_seq_one_letter_code
_entity_poly.pdbx_strand_id
1 'polypeptide(L)'
;MTQLDVATKAPESDAVESVTEPTTENTSAADTPAQSTSPTTTTGGAGEHSEHCVSDRPAPAGQSSTGEIIKIHDVDTYISKPADYPHAPARLLLLLTGGTGLKSVNNQLQADKFASEGFVVVMPDLFNGDPAPNSSTIDSSEDTGSFLDTFKMKIVETAKSFQIDMWLARHTEEKVLPILYKVIEGAKEKFGDAVNNGDGIYAVGYCIGGRYILHLGSDKKVASGGQEAADAEAGEVRTGPFIKVGAIAHGASVIPDDFAGVKVPISLVCVENDPLFPEEVRTYGEDVMSKANLEHEVQVYPGVPHGFAVVGEYQDGSIKDAQSTAYEQMLKWIKEH
;
A
#
# COMPACT_ATOMS: atom_id res chain seq x y z
N MET A 1 42.54 48.37 6.68
CA MET A 1 43.77 48.87 7.33
C MET A 1 43.71 48.37 8.77
N THR A 2 44.26 47.18 9.04
CA THR A 2 45.64 46.91 9.53
C THR A 2 45.79 47.26 11.02
N GLN A 3 45.81 46.27 11.94
CA GLN A 3 47.01 45.53 12.47
C GLN A 3 47.91 46.43 13.35
N LEU A 4 48.50 46.06 14.50
CA LEU A 4 48.66 44.80 15.27
C LEU A 4 48.36 45.10 16.80
N ASP A 5 48.64 44.32 17.86
CA ASP A 5 49.35 43.03 18.02
C ASP A 5 48.95 42.22 19.31
N VAL A 6 49.59 41.06 19.45
CA VAL A 6 49.62 39.96 20.44
C VAL A 6 50.28 40.26 21.81
N ALA A 7 49.83 39.60 22.91
CA ALA A 7 50.71 38.98 23.93
C ALA A 7 50.00 38.02 24.92
N THR A 8 50.65 36.89 25.16
CA THR A 8 50.33 35.70 25.98
C THR A 8 50.32 35.87 27.51
N LYS A 9 49.52 35.04 28.22
CA LYS A 9 50.00 34.05 29.23
C LYS A 9 48.88 33.22 29.90
N ALA A 10 49.21 31.96 30.21
CA ALA A 10 48.49 31.10 31.16
C ALA A 10 49.18 31.08 32.54
N PRO A 11 48.57 30.42 33.54
CA PRO A 11 49.34 29.54 34.42
C PRO A 11 48.73 28.13 34.57
N GLU A 12 49.59 27.19 34.98
CA GLU A 12 49.33 25.75 35.22
C GLU A 12 48.96 25.46 36.70
N SER A 13 49.01 24.17 37.09
CA SER A 13 48.90 23.57 38.44
C SER A 13 47.47 23.14 38.87
N ASP A 14 47.23 21.92 39.39
CA ASP A 14 48.05 20.68 39.41
C ASP A 14 47.15 19.44 39.61
N ALA A 15 47.72 18.24 39.39
CA ALA A 15 47.02 16.95 39.46
C ALA A 15 46.79 16.42 40.89
N VAL A 16 45.79 15.53 41.03
CA VAL A 16 45.90 14.29 41.84
C VAL A 16 45.08 13.17 41.18
N GLU A 17 45.74 12.09 40.75
CA GLU A 17 45.11 10.78 40.54
C GLU A 17 45.04 10.00 41.86
N SER A 18 44.05 9.12 42.02
CA SER A 18 44.12 8.05 43.02
C SER A 18 43.50 6.75 42.50
N VAL A 19 44.37 5.82 42.14
CA VAL A 19 44.05 4.43 41.78
C VAL A 19 44.03 3.57 43.04
N THR A 20 43.00 2.71 43.19
CA THR A 20 43.03 1.54 44.09
C THR A 20 42.17 0.41 43.53
N GLU A 21 42.82 -0.71 43.20
CA GLU A 21 42.19 -2.04 43.05
C GLU A 21 42.23 -2.80 44.41
N PRO A 22 41.98 -4.13 44.49
CA PRO A 22 40.64 -4.66 44.74
C PRO A 22 40.58 -5.53 46.01
N THR A 23 39.38 -5.82 46.51
CA THR A 23 39.18 -6.82 47.58
C THR A 23 38.00 -7.75 47.28
N THR A 24 38.29 -9.04 47.19
CA THR A 24 37.33 -10.15 47.12
C THR A 24 37.02 -10.67 48.53
N GLU A 25 35.74 -10.91 48.86
CA GLU A 25 35.38 -12.05 49.71
C GLU A 25 33.91 -12.49 49.54
N ASN A 26 33.63 -13.74 49.89
CA ASN A 26 32.41 -14.49 49.55
C ASN A 26 31.20 -14.17 50.45
N THR A 27 30.01 -14.14 49.85
CA THR A 27 28.78 -14.66 50.49
C THR A 27 27.93 -15.43 49.49
N SER A 28 27.60 -16.68 49.83
CA SER A 28 26.79 -17.61 49.03
C SER A 28 25.29 -17.42 49.25
N ALA A 29 24.47 -17.51 48.19
CA ALA A 29 23.33 -18.44 48.08
C ALA A 29 22.41 -18.17 46.87
N ALA A 30 21.84 -19.27 46.33
CA ALA A 30 20.64 -19.38 45.48
C ALA A 30 20.71 -18.86 44.02
N ASP A 31 20.62 -19.81 43.09
CA ASP A 31 20.39 -19.58 41.66
C ASP A 31 19.06 -18.89 41.36
N THR A 32 19.07 -17.94 40.43
CA THR A 32 17.91 -17.54 39.62
C THR A 32 18.43 -16.98 38.29
N PRO A 33 18.04 -17.49 37.12
CA PRO A 33 18.55 -16.98 35.84
C PRO A 33 18.02 -15.58 35.56
N ALA A 34 18.88 -14.57 35.71
CA ALA A 34 18.57 -13.21 35.27
C ALA A 34 18.62 -13.11 33.74
N GLN A 35 17.49 -12.79 33.11
CA GLN A 35 17.47 -12.38 31.71
C GLN A 35 18.26 -11.07 31.55
N SER A 36 19.37 -11.10 30.79
CA SER A 36 20.07 -9.88 30.43
C SER A 36 19.30 -9.11 29.37
N THR A 37 18.69 -7.99 29.77
CA THR A 37 18.10 -7.03 28.83
C THR A 37 19.19 -6.30 28.07
N SER A 38 19.61 -6.87 26.93
CA SER A 38 20.34 -6.12 25.90
C SER A 38 19.33 -5.46 24.96
N PRO A 39 19.50 -4.17 24.60
CA PRO A 39 18.60 -3.51 23.67
C PRO A 39 18.85 -4.04 22.25
N THR A 40 17.92 -4.83 21.71
CA THR A 40 17.94 -5.20 20.30
C THR A 40 17.66 -3.96 19.47
N THR A 41 18.70 -3.37 18.89
CA THR A 41 18.56 -2.40 17.81
C THR A 41 17.94 -3.10 16.60
N THR A 42 16.65 -2.86 16.36
CA THR A 42 15.94 -3.33 15.17
C THR A 42 16.49 -2.64 13.93
N THR A 43 17.46 -3.26 13.26
CA THR A 43 17.85 -2.86 11.91
C THR A 43 16.79 -3.36 10.93
N GLY A 44 15.70 -2.59 10.79
CA GLY A 44 14.65 -2.86 9.80
C GLY A 44 15.25 -2.85 8.40
N GLY A 45 15.18 -3.99 7.71
CA GLY A 45 15.50 -4.11 6.30
C GLY A 45 14.24 -3.96 5.46
N ALA A 46 14.35 -3.37 4.26
CA ALA A 46 13.22 -3.14 3.36
C ALA A 46 12.40 -4.41 2.99
N GLY A 47 12.95 -5.60 3.21
CA GLY A 47 12.28 -6.89 2.97
C GLY A 47 10.99 -7.07 3.77
N GLU A 48 11.06 -7.03 5.11
CA GLU A 48 9.90 -7.33 5.99
C GLU A 48 8.70 -6.40 5.75
N HIS A 49 8.95 -5.11 5.44
CA HIS A 49 7.88 -4.13 5.22
C HIS A 49 7.06 -4.42 3.95
N SER A 50 7.64 -5.13 2.96
CA SER A 50 7.02 -5.41 1.66
C SER A 50 6.17 -6.69 1.61
N GLU A 51 6.48 -7.71 2.43
CA GLU A 51 5.81 -9.02 2.32
C GLU A 51 4.30 -8.95 2.61
N HIS A 52 3.86 -7.97 3.41
CA HIS A 52 2.49 -7.80 3.85
C HIS A 52 1.49 -7.35 2.76
N CYS A 53 1.92 -6.92 1.56
CA CYS A 53 1.01 -6.56 0.46
C CYS A 53 0.99 -7.55 -0.70
N VAL A 54 1.83 -8.57 -0.66
CA VAL A 54 1.93 -9.65 -1.67
C VAL A 54 1.52 -11.01 -1.13
N SER A 55 1.41 -11.16 0.19
CA SER A 55 0.95 -12.39 0.85
C SER A 55 -0.36 -12.17 1.59
N ASP A 56 -1.33 -13.06 1.38
CA ASP A 56 -2.59 -13.04 2.12
C ASP A 56 -2.39 -13.39 3.59
N ARG A 57 -2.70 -12.43 4.47
CA ARG A 57 -2.83 -12.67 5.91
C ARG A 57 -4.02 -13.62 6.18
N PRO A 58 -4.05 -14.31 7.33
CA PRO A 58 -5.25 -14.99 7.77
C PRO A 58 -6.43 -14.01 7.81
N ALA A 59 -7.54 -14.39 7.17
CA ALA A 59 -8.78 -13.63 7.24
C ALA A 59 -9.39 -13.72 8.66
N PRO A 60 -10.14 -12.71 9.13
CA PRO A 60 -10.79 -12.76 10.43
C PRO A 60 -11.72 -13.97 10.57
N ALA A 61 -11.65 -14.63 11.73
CA ALA A 61 -12.31 -15.91 11.95
C ALA A 61 -13.85 -15.83 11.75
N GLY A 62 -14.38 -16.76 10.95
CA GLY A 62 -15.82 -16.85 10.68
C GLY A 62 -16.34 -15.89 9.60
N GLN A 63 -15.48 -15.11 8.95
CA GLN A 63 -15.85 -14.29 7.80
C GLN A 63 -15.67 -15.05 6.48
N SER A 64 -16.54 -14.78 5.51
CA SER A 64 -16.47 -15.29 4.15
C SER A 64 -16.95 -14.23 3.16
N SER A 65 -16.32 -14.18 2.00
CA SER A 65 -16.70 -13.31 0.87
C SER A 65 -18.18 -13.50 0.45
N THR A 66 -18.92 -12.41 0.21
CA THR A 66 -20.36 -12.45 -0.11
C THR A 66 -20.70 -12.16 -1.57
N GLY A 67 -19.85 -11.40 -2.26
CA GLY A 67 -19.93 -11.15 -3.70
C GLY A 67 -19.54 -12.33 -4.60
N GLU A 68 -19.59 -12.08 -5.91
CA GLU A 68 -19.40 -13.08 -6.98
C GLU A 68 -18.31 -12.64 -7.98
N ILE A 69 -17.51 -13.58 -8.52
CA ILE A 69 -16.62 -13.29 -9.66
C ILE A 69 -17.38 -13.53 -10.96
N ILE A 70 -17.50 -12.47 -11.78
CA ILE A 70 -18.08 -12.51 -13.13
C ILE A 70 -17.09 -11.91 -14.14
N LYS A 71 -17.38 -12.05 -15.44
CA LYS A 71 -16.65 -11.31 -16.47
C LYS A 71 -17.33 -9.99 -16.81
N ILE A 72 -16.55 -8.92 -16.88
CA ILE A 72 -16.92 -7.63 -17.47
C ILE A 72 -15.94 -7.37 -18.61
N HIS A 73 -16.43 -7.37 -19.86
CA HIS A 73 -15.62 -7.14 -21.07
C HIS A 73 -14.35 -8.03 -21.08
N ASP A 74 -14.56 -9.33 -20.83
CA ASP A 74 -13.58 -10.41 -20.65
C ASP A 74 -12.69 -10.37 -19.39
N VAL A 75 -12.66 -9.26 -18.65
CA VAL A 75 -11.91 -9.13 -17.39
C VAL A 75 -12.66 -9.81 -16.25
N ASP A 76 -12.00 -10.73 -15.54
CA ASP A 76 -12.54 -11.31 -14.31
C ASP A 76 -12.67 -10.21 -13.25
N THR A 77 -13.86 -10.08 -12.68
CA THR A 77 -14.23 -8.96 -11.81
C THR A 77 -15.12 -9.46 -10.68
N TYR A 78 -14.70 -9.19 -9.45
CA TYR A 78 -15.48 -9.49 -8.25
C TYR A 78 -16.48 -8.37 -8.00
N ILE A 79 -17.74 -8.74 -7.84
CA ILE A 79 -18.84 -7.81 -7.61
C ILE A 79 -19.45 -8.10 -6.25
N SER A 80 -19.41 -7.11 -5.36
CA SER A 80 -20.17 -7.11 -4.11
C SER A 80 -21.21 -6.00 -4.13
N LYS A 81 -22.35 -6.21 -3.46
CA LYS A 81 -23.55 -5.36 -3.56
C LYS A 81 -24.20 -5.22 -2.19
N PRO A 82 -24.85 -4.08 -1.89
CA PRO A 82 -25.68 -3.96 -0.69
C PRO A 82 -26.81 -5.00 -0.72
N ALA A 83 -27.20 -5.54 0.43
CA ALA A 83 -28.16 -6.64 0.50
C ALA A 83 -29.56 -6.32 -0.09
N ASP A 84 -29.96 -5.05 -0.08
CA ASP A 84 -31.24 -4.57 -0.64
C ASP A 84 -31.10 -3.96 -2.05
N TYR A 85 -29.95 -4.09 -2.70
CA TYR A 85 -29.77 -3.63 -4.08
C TYR A 85 -30.42 -4.61 -5.08
N PRO A 86 -31.20 -4.15 -6.09
CA PRO A 86 -31.40 -2.76 -6.53
C PRO A 86 -32.69 -2.08 -6.03
N HIS A 87 -33.29 -2.56 -4.93
CA HIS A 87 -34.47 -1.90 -4.35
C HIS A 87 -34.09 -0.62 -3.60
N ALA A 88 -33.01 -0.67 -2.81
CA ALA A 88 -32.35 0.52 -2.27
C ALA A 88 -31.31 1.07 -3.26
N PRO A 89 -31.23 2.39 -3.46
CA PRO A 89 -30.23 3.00 -4.32
C PRO A 89 -28.82 2.88 -3.72
N ALA A 90 -27.84 2.58 -4.56
CA ALA A 90 -26.43 2.42 -4.20
C ALA A 90 -25.53 3.33 -5.07
N ARG A 91 -24.26 3.50 -4.69
CA ARG A 91 -23.26 4.23 -5.51
C ARG A 91 -22.26 3.26 -6.11
N LEU A 92 -21.73 3.51 -7.32
CA LEU A 92 -20.70 2.62 -7.89
C LEU A 92 -19.32 2.91 -7.28
N LEU A 93 -18.65 1.89 -6.77
CA LEU A 93 -17.28 1.97 -6.26
C LEU A 93 -16.34 1.01 -7.00
N LEU A 94 -15.24 1.53 -7.53
CA LEU A 94 -14.15 0.78 -8.14
C LEU A 94 -13.07 0.51 -7.08
N LEU A 95 -12.80 -0.77 -6.76
CA LEU A 95 -11.76 -1.18 -5.81
C LEU A 95 -10.56 -1.74 -6.57
N LEU A 96 -9.41 -1.06 -6.50
CA LEU A 96 -8.17 -1.48 -7.14
C LEU A 96 -7.25 -2.17 -6.13
N THR A 97 -6.99 -3.46 -6.35
CA THR A 97 -6.28 -4.33 -5.40
C THR A 97 -4.77 -4.09 -5.38
N GLY A 98 -4.15 -4.43 -4.24
CA GLY A 98 -2.70 -4.61 -4.14
C GLY A 98 -2.23 -5.96 -4.71
N GLY A 99 -0.96 -6.30 -4.46
CA GLY A 99 -0.29 -7.45 -5.09
C GLY A 99 -0.98 -8.81 -4.95
N THR A 100 -1.74 -9.03 -3.87
CA THR A 100 -2.52 -10.28 -3.67
C THR A 100 -3.66 -10.47 -4.68
N GLY A 101 -4.11 -9.41 -5.36
CA GLY A 101 -5.03 -9.48 -6.50
C GLY A 101 -6.46 -9.96 -6.21
N LEU A 102 -7.21 -10.25 -7.28
CA LEU A 102 -8.65 -10.55 -7.24
C LEU A 102 -9.03 -11.73 -6.34
N LYS A 103 -8.19 -12.78 -6.33
CA LYS A 103 -8.48 -14.06 -5.67
C LYS A 103 -8.21 -14.02 -4.15
N SER A 104 -7.66 -12.92 -3.64
CA SER A 104 -7.45 -12.71 -2.22
C SER A 104 -8.78 -12.64 -1.47
N VAL A 105 -8.92 -13.50 -0.46
CA VAL A 105 -10.07 -13.47 0.46
C VAL A 105 -10.12 -12.13 1.19
N ASN A 106 -8.96 -11.57 1.55
CA ASN A 106 -8.86 -10.28 2.23
C ASN A 106 -9.34 -9.12 1.34
N ASN A 107 -8.98 -9.09 0.06
CA ASN A 107 -9.48 -8.09 -0.88
C ASN A 107 -11.00 -8.24 -1.11
N GLN A 108 -11.52 -9.48 -1.16
CA GLN A 108 -12.96 -9.73 -1.30
C GLN A 108 -13.75 -9.28 -0.06
N LEU A 109 -13.26 -9.58 1.15
CA LEU A 109 -13.82 -9.05 2.40
C LEU A 109 -13.72 -7.51 2.47
N GLN A 110 -12.64 -6.92 1.95
CA GLN A 110 -12.49 -5.47 1.87
C GLN A 110 -13.50 -4.85 0.89
N ALA A 111 -13.84 -5.53 -0.21
CA ALA A 111 -14.92 -5.16 -1.11
C ALA A 111 -16.30 -5.28 -0.43
N ASP A 112 -16.56 -6.38 0.28
CA ASP A 112 -17.82 -6.58 1.02
C ASP A 112 -18.04 -5.52 2.11
N LYS A 113 -16.97 -5.06 2.79
CA LYS A 113 -17.05 -3.94 3.74
C LYS A 113 -17.58 -2.66 3.07
N PHE A 114 -17.06 -2.27 1.90
CA PHE A 114 -17.61 -1.12 1.18
C PHE A 114 -19.03 -1.40 0.66
N ALA A 115 -19.36 -2.64 0.29
CA ALA A 115 -20.71 -2.99 -0.15
C ALA A 115 -21.75 -2.87 0.97
N SER A 116 -21.42 -3.23 2.22
CA SER A 116 -22.31 -3.02 3.37
C SER A 116 -22.56 -1.53 3.67
N GLU A 117 -21.73 -0.63 3.14
CA GLU A 117 -21.81 0.82 3.31
C GLU A 117 -22.57 1.56 2.20
N GLY A 118 -23.28 0.82 1.34
CA GLY A 118 -24.16 1.37 0.29
C GLY A 118 -23.51 1.52 -1.09
N PHE A 119 -22.43 0.79 -1.36
CA PHE A 119 -21.76 0.80 -2.66
C PHE A 119 -21.97 -0.51 -3.44
N VAL A 120 -22.25 -0.43 -4.75
CA VAL A 120 -22.00 -1.56 -5.66
C VAL A 120 -20.51 -1.55 -5.97
N VAL A 121 -19.79 -2.54 -5.46
CA VAL A 121 -18.33 -2.61 -5.55
C VAL A 121 -17.94 -3.45 -6.75
N VAL A 122 -17.11 -2.87 -7.60
CA VAL A 122 -16.51 -3.48 -8.79
C VAL A 122 -15.01 -3.61 -8.54
N MET A 123 -14.51 -4.82 -8.37
CA MET A 123 -13.11 -5.11 -8.08
C MET A 123 -12.52 -5.98 -9.21
N PRO A 124 -11.82 -5.40 -10.20
CA PRO A 124 -11.28 -6.16 -11.32
C PRO A 124 -9.99 -6.91 -10.98
N ASP A 125 -9.69 -7.96 -11.74
CA ASP A 125 -8.34 -8.52 -11.84
C ASP A 125 -7.43 -7.54 -12.60
N LEU A 126 -6.80 -6.65 -11.83
CA LEU A 126 -5.87 -5.63 -12.32
C LEU A 126 -4.65 -6.22 -13.04
N PHE A 127 -4.37 -7.51 -12.85
CA PHE A 127 -3.15 -8.20 -13.29
C PHE A 127 -3.42 -9.32 -14.30
N ASN A 128 -4.67 -9.50 -14.73
CA ASN A 128 -5.07 -10.52 -15.72
C ASN A 128 -4.57 -11.94 -15.34
N GLY A 129 -4.82 -12.35 -14.10
CA GLY A 129 -4.47 -13.67 -13.57
C GLY A 129 -3.07 -13.79 -12.97
N ASP A 130 -2.32 -12.68 -12.87
CA ASP A 130 -0.88 -12.65 -12.57
C ASP A 130 -0.54 -11.89 -11.26
N PRO A 131 -1.06 -12.30 -10.10
CA PRO A 131 -0.81 -11.64 -8.81
C PRO A 131 0.67 -11.73 -8.40
N ALA A 132 1.05 -10.94 -7.39
CA ALA A 132 2.42 -10.90 -6.89
C ALA A 132 2.86 -12.28 -6.34
N PRO A 133 4.13 -12.67 -6.55
CA PRO A 133 4.66 -13.91 -6.01
C PRO A 133 4.63 -13.86 -4.47
N ASN A 134 4.03 -14.88 -3.87
CA ASN A 134 3.85 -14.98 -2.43
C ASN A 134 4.82 -16.00 -1.79
N SER A 135 4.87 -16.03 -0.46
CA SER A 135 5.82 -16.84 0.30
C SER A 135 5.58 -18.36 0.25
N SER A 136 4.48 -18.83 -0.33
CA SER A 136 4.01 -20.23 -0.21
C SER A 136 4.47 -21.19 -1.31
N THR A 137 5.41 -20.81 -2.18
CA THR A 137 5.93 -21.67 -3.26
C THR A 137 7.36 -22.17 -3.07
N ILE A 138 7.90 -22.14 -1.85
CA ILE A 138 9.17 -22.82 -1.52
C ILE A 138 8.86 -24.04 -0.65
N ASP A 139 8.87 -25.22 -1.27
CA ASP A 139 8.84 -26.51 -0.56
C ASP A 139 10.04 -26.58 0.39
N SER A 140 9.77 -26.48 1.69
CA SER A 140 10.77 -26.53 2.75
C SER A 140 11.31 -27.96 2.91
N SER A 141 12.30 -28.32 2.09
CA SER A 141 13.04 -29.57 2.21
C SER A 141 14.27 -29.40 3.11
N GLU A 142 14.21 -30.15 4.21
CA GLU A 142 15.29 -30.54 5.14
C GLU A 142 15.98 -29.44 5.99
N ASP A 143 15.62 -29.51 7.27
CA ASP A 143 16.21 -28.87 8.45
C ASP A 143 17.69 -29.26 8.62
N THR A 144 18.60 -28.28 8.65
CA THR A 144 19.93 -28.38 9.32
C THR A 144 20.71 -27.05 9.27
N GLY A 145 20.75 -26.34 10.38
CA GLY A 145 21.88 -25.47 10.76
C GLY A 145 21.65 -23.95 10.75
N SER A 146 21.38 -23.42 11.94
CA SER A 146 21.12 -22.01 12.35
C SER A 146 22.03 -20.89 11.82
N PHE A 147 23.04 -21.14 10.99
CA PHE A 147 23.81 -20.11 10.29
C PHE A 147 23.63 -20.19 8.76
N LEU A 148 23.58 -21.40 8.20
CA LEU A 148 23.20 -21.60 6.81
C LEU A 148 21.75 -21.16 6.61
N ASP A 149 20.86 -21.42 7.57
CA ASP A 149 19.45 -21.06 7.43
C ASP A 149 19.25 -19.54 7.45
N THR A 150 19.95 -18.78 8.29
CA THR A 150 19.93 -17.30 8.24
C THR A 150 20.51 -16.77 6.93
N PHE A 151 21.56 -17.40 6.37
CA PHE A 151 22.14 -17.00 5.09
C PHE A 151 21.23 -17.35 3.90
N LYS A 152 20.60 -18.55 3.90
CA LYS A 152 19.57 -18.97 2.95
C LYS A 152 18.37 -18.01 3.01
N MET A 153 17.86 -17.68 4.21
CA MET A 153 16.75 -16.75 4.39
C MET A 153 17.06 -15.38 3.80
N LYS A 154 18.24 -14.80 4.07
CA LYS A 154 18.66 -13.53 3.45
C LYS A 154 18.77 -13.60 1.92
N ILE A 155 19.22 -14.73 1.36
CA ILE A 155 19.22 -14.95 -0.10
C ILE A 155 17.80 -15.05 -0.65
N VAL A 156 16.92 -15.78 0.05
CA VAL A 156 15.50 -15.94 -0.32
C VAL A 156 14.75 -14.62 -0.24
N GLU A 157 14.93 -13.83 0.82
CA GLU A 157 14.40 -12.47 0.97
C GLU A 157 14.89 -11.55 -0.14
N THR A 158 16.20 -11.55 -0.44
CA THR A 158 16.77 -10.75 -1.54
C THR A 158 16.16 -11.15 -2.89
N ALA A 159 15.98 -12.45 -3.14
CA ALA A 159 15.36 -12.97 -4.36
C ALA A 159 13.85 -12.64 -4.44
N LYS A 160 13.12 -12.69 -3.31
CA LYS A 160 11.71 -12.29 -3.19
C LYS A 160 11.53 -10.80 -3.48
N SER A 161 12.29 -9.91 -2.84
CA SER A 161 12.22 -8.47 -3.09
C SER A 161 12.48 -8.17 -4.58
N PHE A 162 13.50 -8.80 -5.17
CA PHE A 162 13.76 -8.68 -6.60
C PHE A 162 12.60 -9.21 -7.49
N GLN A 163 11.94 -10.31 -7.10
CA GLN A 163 10.75 -10.80 -7.79
C GLN A 163 9.55 -9.85 -7.67
N ILE A 164 9.36 -9.21 -6.51
CA ILE A 164 8.31 -8.19 -6.30
C ILE A 164 8.62 -6.95 -7.12
N ASP A 165 9.87 -6.48 -7.16
CA ASP A 165 10.31 -5.35 -7.98
C ASP A 165 10.11 -5.63 -9.48
N MET A 166 10.49 -6.82 -9.96
CA MET A 166 10.20 -7.27 -11.32
C MET A 166 8.70 -7.37 -11.60
N TRP A 167 7.91 -7.78 -10.60
CA TRP A 167 6.46 -7.88 -10.71
C TRP A 167 5.79 -6.50 -10.81
N LEU A 168 6.25 -5.52 -10.02
CA LEU A 168 5.83 -4.12 -10.12
C LEU A 168 6.22 -3.53 -11.48
N ALA A 169 7.48 -3.72 -11.90
CA ALA A 169 8.02 -3.16 -13.14
C ALA A 169 7.33 -3.65 -14.41
N ARG A 170 6.77 -4.88 -14.41
CA ARG A 170 6.04 -5.42 -15.57
C ARG A 170 4.54 -5.08 -15.61
N HIS A 171 3.98 -4.49 -14.55
CA HIS A 171 2.59 -4.03 -14.48
C HIS A 171 2.47 -2.55 -14.83
N THR A 172 2.86 -2.25 -16.06
CA THR A 172 2.89 -0.90 -16.65
C THR A 172 1.50 -0.37 -16.98
N GLU A 173 1.41 0.95 -17.13
CA GLU A 173 0.20 1.67 -17.54
C GLU A 173 -0.41 1.10 -18.83
N GLU A 174 0.43 0.77 -19.80
CA GLU A 174 0.04 0.17 -21.09
C GLU A 174 -0.71 -1.17 -20.96
N LYS A 175 -0.48 -1.93 -19.88
CA LYS A 175 -1.19 -3.19 -19.60
C LYS A 175 -2.41 -2.99 -18.71
N VAL A 176 -2.28 -2.16 -17.68
CA VAL A 176 -3.30 -2.02 -16.63
C VAL A 176 -4.43 -1.07 -17.04
N LEU A 177 -4.13 0.05 -17.71
CA LEU A 177 -5.17 1.01 -18.09
C LEU A 177 -6.19 0.44 -19.09
N PRO A 178 -5.82 -0.36 -20.13
CA PRO A 178 -6.82 -1.01 -20.97
C PRO A 178 -7.76 -1.97 -20.23
N ILE A 179 -7.28 -2.66 -19.18
CA ILE A 179 -8.11 -3.50 -18.31
C ILE A 179 -9.12 -2.61 -17.56
N LEU A 180 -8.64 -1.54 -16.93
CA LEU A 180 -9.49 -0.58 -16.21
C LEU A 180 -10.52 0.08 -17.10
N TYR A 181 -10.16 0.47 -18.32
CA TYR A 181 -11.06 1.11 -19.27
C TYR A 181 -12.20 0.18 -19.71
N LYS A 182 -11.92 -1.10 -20.00
CA LYS A 182 -12.93 -2.13 -20.26
C LYS A 182 -13.89 -2.32 -19.07
N VAL A 183 -13.33 -2.41 -17.86
CA VAL A 183 -14.13 -2.61 -16.63
C VAL A 183 -15.02 -1.40 -16.34
N ILE A 184 -14.50 -0.18 -16.49
CA ILE A 184 -15.26 1.07 -16.29
C ILE A 184 -16.40 1.18 -17.31
N GLU A 185 -16.16 0.80 -18.56
CA GLU A 185 -17.15 0.80 -19.63
C GLU A 185 -18.27 -0.22 -19.35
N GLY A 186 -17.93 -1.49 -19.15
CA GLY A 186 -18.92 -2.52 -18.83
C GLY A 186 -19.59 -2.36 -17.46
N ALA A 187 -18.96 -1.69 -16.49
CA ALA A 187 -19.61 -1.31 -15.23
C ALA A 187 -20.65 -0.20 -15.41
N LYS A 188 -20.40 0.79 -16.29
CA LYS A 188 -21.41 1.80 -16.67
C LYS A 188 -22.59 1.18 -17.41
N GLU A 189 -22.35 0.18 -18.25
CA GLU A 189 -23.42 -0.58 -18.91
C GLU A 189 -24.24 -1.41 -17.91
N LYS A 190 -23.58 -2.10 -16.98
CA LYS A 190 -24.22 -3.08 -16.08
C LYS A 190 -24.86 -2.48 -14.83
N PHE A 191 -24.31 -1.37 -14.33
CA PHE A 191 -24.67 -0.74 -13.06
C PHE A 191 -24.85 0.79 -13.23
N GLY A 192 -25.34 1.23 -14.41
CA GLY A 192 -25.52 2.64 -14.73
C GLY A 192 -26.46 3.37 -13.77
N ASP A 193 -27.39 2.67 -13.12
CA ASP A 193 -28.22 3.16 -12.01
C ASP A 193 -27.38 3.58 -10.80
N ALA A 194 -26.38 2.77 -10.41
CA ALA A 194 -25.49 3.06 -9.29
C ALA A 194 -24.47 4.17 -9.62
N VAL A 195 -24.06 4.29 -10.89
CA VAL A 195 -23.25 5.42 -11.38
C VAL A 195 -24.07 6.72 -11.34
N ASN A 196 -25.30 6.70 -11.86
CA ASN A 196 -26.17 7.87 -11.91
C ASN A 196 -26.58 8.34 -10.50
N ASN A 197 -26.88 7.42 -9.59
CA ASN A 197 -27.21 7.76 -8.20
C ASN A 197 -26.00 8.33 -7.42
N GLY A 198 -24.77 7.99 -7.84
CA GLY A 198 -23.54 8.54 -7.28
C GLY A 198 -23.04 9.84 -7.93
N ASP A 199 -23.65 10.25 -9.05
CA ASP A 199 -23.11 11.27 -9.98
C ASP A 199 -21.66 10.96 -10.44
N GLY A 200 -21.37 9.68 -10.68
CA GLY A 200 -20.05 9.21 -11.10
C GLY A 200 -19.59 7.91 -10.42
N ILE A 201 -18.29 7.63 -10.55
CA ILE A 201 -17.64 6.44 -10.01
C ILE A 201 -16.73 6.85 -8.85
N TYR A 202 -16.94 6.25 -7.69
CA TYR A 202 -16.08 6.39 -6.51
C TYR A 202 -14.95 5.38 -6.66
N ALA A 203 -13.73 5.68 -6.20
CA ALA A 203 -12.65 4.71 -6.32
C ALA A 203 -11.76 4.65 -5.09
N VAL A 204 -11.34 3.44 -4.75
CA VAL A 204 -10.36 3.18 -3.69
C VAL A 204 -9.26 2.26 -4.22
N GLY A 205 -8.00 2.55 -3.88
CA GLY A 205 -6.86 1.79 -4.39
C GLY A 205 -5.85 1.47 -3.29
N TYR A 206 -5.34 0.24 -3.32
CA TYR A 206 -4.38 -0.29 -2.33
C TYR A 206 -3.07 -0.67 -3.03
N CYS A 207 -1.90 -0.31 -2.46
CA CYS A 207 -0.60 -0.66 -3.05
C CYS A 207 -0.51 -0.17 -4.51
N ILE A 208 -0.12 -1.01 -5.47
CA ILE A 208 -0.06 -0.66 -6.89
C ILE A 208 -1.42 -0.18 -7.44
N GLY A 209 -2.55 -0.70 -6.94
CA GLY A 209 -3.88 -0.21 -7.28
C GLY A 209 -4.10 1.26 -6.91
N GLY A 210 -3.41 1.75 -5.88
CA GLY A 210 -3.39 3.15 -5.47
C GLY A 210 -2.85 4.09 -6.55
N ARG A 211 -1.78 3.70 -7.25
CA ARG A 211 -1.20 4.48 -8.37
C ARG A 211 -2.25 4.75 -9.45
N TYR A 212 -3.04 3.74 -9.79
CA TYR A 212 -4.06 3.83 -10.84
C TYR A 212 -5.27 4.69 -10.47
N ILE A 213 -5.50 4.99 -9.19
CA ILE A 213 -6.48 6.02 -8.78
C ILE A 213 -6.06 7.40 -9.28
N LEU A 214 -4.77 7.76 -9.21
CA LEU A 214 -4.25 9.03 -9.72
C LEU A 214 -4.43 9.12 -11.24
N HIS A 215 -4.05 8.07 -11.98
CA HIS A 215 -4.25 8.01 -13.44
C HIS A 215 -5.74 8.18 -13.81
N LEU A 216 -6.64 7.42 -13.17
CA LEU A 216 -8.08 7.51 -13.43
C LEU A 216 -8.69 8.85 -13.00
N GLY A 217 -8.12 9.50 -11.98
CA GLY A 217 -8.49 10.84 -11.51
C GLY A 217 -7.93 11.99 -12.34
N SER A 218 -7.11 11.71 -13.36
CA SER A 218 -6.44 12.73 -14.17
C SER A 218 -7.13 13.05 -15.51
N ASP A 219 -6.89 14.25 -16.02
CA ASP A 219 -7.22 14.65 -17.40
C ASP A 219 -6.11 14.31 -18.42
N LYS A 220 -5.12 13.50 -18.01
CA LYS A 220 -4.04 13.07 -18.90
C LYS A 220 -4.58 12.26 -20.06
N LYS A 221 -4.06 12.56 -21.26
CA LYS A 221 -4.26 11.76 -22.46
C LYS A 221 -3.30 10.58 -22.43
N VAL A 222 -3.82 9.39 -22.16
CA VAL A 222 -3.07 8.15 -22.30
C VAL A 222 -3.54 7.45 -23.58
N ALA A 223 -2.59 7.03 -24.41
CA ALA A 223 -2.90 6.19 -25.55
C ALA A 223 -3.18 4.77 -25.05
N SER A 224 -4.43 4.29 -25.13
CA SER A 224 -4.71 2.88 -24.87
C SER A 224 -4.42 2.07 -26.14
N GLY A 225 -3.19 1.55 -26.22
CA GLY A 225 -2.74 0.71 -27.31
C GLY A 225 -1.37 0.11 -26.99
N GLY A 226 -1.35 -1.16 -26.59
CA GLY A 226 -0.09 -1.88 -26.38
C GLY A 226 0.68 -2.04 -27.68
N GLN A 227 2.01 -2.00 -27.60
CA GLN A 227 2.91 -2.02 -28.76
C GLN A 227 3.07 -3.42 -29.39
N GLU A 228 1.96 -4.13 -29.66
CA GLU A 228 2.01 -5.52 -30.14
C GLU A 228 0.81 -5.95 -31.01
N ALA A 229 0.67 -5.37 -32.20
CA ALA A 229 0.12 -6.03 -33.40
C ALA A 229 0.47 -5.22 -34.66
N ALA A 230 0.84 -5.88 -35.75
CA ALA A 230 1.17 -5.21 -37.03
C ALA A 230 -0.05 -4.60 -37.75
N ASP A 231 -1.26 -4.88 -37.27
CA ASP A 231 -2.55 -4.42 -37.79
C ASP A 231 -3.34 -3.61 -36.74
N ALA A 232 -2.67 -3.02 -35.74
CA ALA A 232 -3.32 -2.21 -34.71
C ALA A 232 -3.86 -0.88 -35.26
N GLU A 233 -5.19 -0.76 -35.32
CA GLU A 233 -5.89 0.53 -35.36
C GLU A 233 -5.30 1.48 -34.30
N ALA A 234 -5.17 2.77 -34.64
CA ALA A 234 -4.50 3.74 -33.77
C ALA A 234 -5.12 3.76 -32.37
N GLY A 235 -4.32 3.44 -31.35
CA GLY A 235 -4.78 3.23 -29.98
C GLY A 235 -5.68 4.36 -29.47
N GLU A 236 -6.84 4.00 -28.91
CA GLU A 236 -7.86 4.96 -28.51
C GLU A 236 -7.29 5.92 -27.46
N VAL A 237 -7.30 7.23 -27.74
CA VAL A 237 -6.83 8.24 -26.79
C VAL A 237 -8.00 8.59 -25.86
N ARG A 238 -8.11 7.86 -24.75
CA ARG A 238 -9.09 8.17 -23.71
C ARG A 238 -8.59 9.34 -22.86
N THR A 239 -9.52 10.21 -22.43
CA THR A 239 -9.23 11.40 -21.60
C THR A 239 -10.15 11.35 -20.38
N GLY A 240 -9.58 11.45 -19.18
CA GLY A 240 -10.34 11.45 -17.93
C GLY A 240 -10.81 12.85 -17.48
N PRO A 241 -11.23 13.01 -16.21
CA PRO A 241 -11.25 11.97 -15.18
C PRO A 241 -12.34 10.91 -15.44
N PHE A 242 -12.06 9.66 -15.04
CA PHE A 242 -12.98 8.52 -15.14
C PHE A 242 -13.72 8.22 -13.83
N ILE A 243 -13.20 8.76 -12.72
CA ILE A 243 -13.74 8.67 -11.37
C ILE A 243 -14.15 10.08 -10.90
N LYS A 244 -14.96 10.16 -9.83
CA LYS A 244 -15.42 11.41 -9.21
C LYS A 244 -14.57 11.81 -8.00
N VAL A 245 -14.13 10.81 -7.23
CA VAL A 245 -13.35 10.94 -5.99
C VAL A 245 -12.49 9.68 -5.82
N GLY A 246 -11.30 9.84 -5.27
CA GLY A 246 -10.36 8.75 -4.99
C GLY A 246 -9.93 8.69 -3.52
N ALA A 247 -9.67 7.48 -3.02
CA ALA A 247 -8.90 7.28 -1.79
C ALA A 247 -7.80 6.23 -2.03
N ILE A 248 -6.59 6.49 -1.57
CA ILE A 248 -5.41 5.64 -1.79
C ILE A 248 -4.85 5.21 -0.45
N ALA A 249 -4.69 3.91 -0.25
CA ALA A 249 -3.96 3.36 0.88
C ALA A 249 -2.64 2.74 0.44
N HIS A 250 -1.58 3.15 1.15
CA HIS A 250 -0.21 2.65 1.02
C HIS A 250 0.16 2.47 -0.46
N GLY A 251 0.09 3.55 -1.25
CA GLY A 251 0.36 3.49 -2.69
C GLY A 251 1.72 2.84 -2.98
N ALA A 252 1.88 2.18 -4.12
CA ALA A 252 3.16 1.59 -4.52
C ALA A 252 3.51 1.97 -5.96
N SER A 253 4.81 2.16 -6.22
CA SER A 253 5.35 2.60 -7.51
C SER A 253 4.81 3.96 -7.98
N VAL A 254 4.29 4.77 -7.06
CA VAL A 254 3.83 6.13 -7.35
C VAL A 254 5.04 7.00 -7.67
N ILE A 255 4.96 7.76 -8.77
CA ILE A 255 5.99 8.73 -9.19
C ILE A 255 5.42 10.15 -9.19
N PRO A 256 6.27 11.20 -9.10
CA PRO A 256 5.81 12.60 -9.10
C PRO A 256 4.88 12.96 -10.27
N ASP A 257 5.10 12.37 -11.45
CA ASP A 257 4.27 12.63 -12.63
C ASP A 257 2.83 12.09 -12.49
N ASP A 258 2.57 11.08 -11.66
CA ASP A 258 1.21 10.50 -11.50
C ASP A 258 0.21 11.54 -10.95
N PHE A 259 0.68 12.51 -10.18
CA PHE A 259 -0.12 13.62 -9.66
C PHE A 259 -0.43 14.72 -10.70
N ALA A 260 0.31 14.76 -11.81
CA ALA A 260 0.10 15.78 -12.83
C ALA A 260 -1.24 15.57 -13.56
N GLY A 261 -2.09 16.59 -13.58
CA GLY A 261 -3.40 16.53 -14.24
C GLY A 261 -4.52 15.92 -13.41
N VAL A 262 -4.30 15.49 -12.16
CA VAL A 262 -5.38 15.03 -11.27
C VAL A 262 -6.42 16.15 -11.07
N LYS A 263 -7.72 15.82 -11.24
CA LYS A 263 -8.87 16.76 -11.18
C LYS A 263 -9.92 16.40 -10.13
N VAL A 264 -9.74 15.28 -9.43
CA VAL A 264 -10.71 14.71 -8.50
C VAL A 264 -10.17 14.77 -7.07
N PRO A 265 -11.02 14.91 -6.03
CA PRO A 265 -10.52 14.93 -4.66
C PRO A 265 -9.88 13.59 -4.25
N ILE A 266 -8.73 13.65 -3.56
CA ILE A 266 -7.93 12.48 -3.17
C ILE A 266 -7.64 12.45 -1.66
N SER A 267 -7.98 11.35 -0.99
CA SER A 267 -7.47 11.04 0.36
C SER A 267 -6.30 10.06 0.27
N LEU A 268 -5.22 10.33 1.02
CA LEU A 268 -4.00 9.52 1.10
C LEU A 268 -3.83 8.95 2.51
N VAL A 269 -3.95 7.64 2.63
CA VAL A 269 -3.50 6.83 3.77
C VAL A 269 -2.06 6.40 3.47
N CYS A 270 -1.08 7.09 4.06
CA CYS A 270 0.35 6.85 3.85
C CYS A 270 0.97 6.08 5.02
N VAL A 271 2.03 5.32 4.75
CA VAL A 271 2.84 4.65 5.79
C VAL A 271 4.11 5.44 6.05
N GLU A 272 4.52 5.55 7.31
CA GLU A 272 5.76 6.22 7.70
C GLU A 272 6.98 5.43 7.21
N ASN A 273 7.97 6.12 6.63
CA ASN A 273 9.20 5.53 6.07
C ASN A 273 8.97 4.45 4.98
N ASP A 274 7.86 4.53 4.23
CA ASP A 274 7.50 3.55 3.20
C ASP A 274 8.42 3.62 1.95
N PRO A 275 9.19 2.57 1.64
CA PRO A 275 10.06 2.58 0.46
C PRO A 275 9.30 2.49 -0.87
N LEU A 276 8.03 2.04 -0.87
CA LEU A 276 7.21 1.89 -2.08
C LEU A 276 6.46 3.19 -2.46
N PHE A 277 6.35 4.14 -1.53
CA PHE A 277 5.85 5.50 -1.77
C PHE A 277 6.59 6.50 -0.87
N PRO A 278 7.83 6.88 -1.28
CA PRO A 278 8.71 7.71 -0.47
C PRO A 278 8.12 9.07 -0.12
N GLU A 279 8.56 9.62 1.02
CA GLU A 279 8.07 10.89 1.54
C GLU A 279 8.26 12.06 0.56
N GLU A 280 9.34 12.09 -0.24
CA GLU A 280 9.53 13.17 -1.22
C GLU A 280 8.45 13.13 -2.32
N VAL A 281 8.01 11.93 -2.72
CA VAL A 281 6.95 11.76 -3.72
C VAL A 281 5.58 12.09 -3.14
N ARG A 282 5.30 11.63 -1.91
CA ARG A 282 4.08 11.98 -1.16
C ARG A 282 3.94 13.50 -1.02
N THR A 283 5.00 14.15 -0.52
CA THR A 283 5.03 15.59 -0.26
C THR A 283 4.92 16.36 -1.57
N TYR A 284 5.60 15.94 -2.64
CA TYR A 284 5.44 16.55 -3.97
C TYR A 284 3.99 16.49 -4.47
N GLY A 285 3.32 15.34 -4.30
CA GLY A 285 1.92 15.17 -4.69
C GLY A 285 0.98 16.10 -3.92
N GLU A 286 1.11 16.14 -2.60
CA GLU A 286 0.38 17.06 -1.70
C GLU A 286 0.59 18.54 -2.11
N ASP A 287 1.84 18.92 -2.41
CA ASP A 287 2.22 20.24 -2.91
C ASP A 287 1.56 20.58 -4.25
N VAL A 288 1.48 19.62 -5.19
CA VAL A 288 0.84 19.80 -6.50
C VAL A 288 -0.67 19.95 -6.38
N MET A 289 -1.31 19.10 -5.56
CA MET A 289 -2.75 19.17 -5.30
C MET A 289 -3.13 20.49 -4.61
N SER A 290 -2.36 20.89 -3.59
CA SER A 290 -2.47 22.19 -2.92
C SER A 290 -2.37 23.37 -3.89
N LYS A 291 -1.34 23.39 -4.75
CA LYS A 291 -1.14 24.47 -5.74
C LYS A 291 -2.24 24.52 -6.80
N ALA A 292 -2.89 23.39 -7.09
CA ALA A 292 -4.04 23.31 -7.97
C ALA A 292 -5.36 23.75 -7.31
N ASN A 293 -5.39 24.00 -5.98
CA ASN A 293 -6.59 24.12 -5.16
C ASN A 293 -7.50 22.88 -5.27
N LEU A 294 -6.89 21.70 -5.41
CA LEU A 294 -7.60 20.43 -5.40
C LEU A 294 -7.83 19.99 -3.94
N GLU A 295 -9.05 19.58 -3.62
CA GLU A 295 -9.39 19.05 -2.29
C GLU A 295 -8.68 17.72 -2.03
N HIS A 296 -7.97 17.63 -0.91
CA HIS A 296 -7.21 16.43 -0.54
C HIS A 296 -7.07 16.29 0.97
N GLU A 297 -6.82 15.07 1.41
CA GLU A 297 -6.54 14.68 2.79
C GLU A 297 -5.29 13.81 2.80
N VAL A 298 -4.38 14.01 3.75
CA VAL A 298 -3.16 13.19 3.88
C VAL A 298 -2.99 12.83 5.36
N GLN A 299 -2.86 11.53 5.63
CA GLN A 299 -2.53 11.02 6.96
C GLN A 299 -1.40 10.00 6.86
N VAL A 300 -0.37 10.18 7.67
CA VAL A 300 0.78 9.27 7.77
C VAL A 300 0.63 8.40 9.01
N TYR A 301 0.70 7.09 8.83
CA TYR A 301 0.55 6.09 9.88
C TYR A 301 1.93 5.55 10.30
N PRO A 302 2.39 5.82 11.54
CA PRO A 302 3.65 5.29 12.06
C PRO A 302 3.51 3.84 12.53
N GLY A 303 4.60 3.09 12.49
CA GLY A 303 4.69 1.74 13.09
C GLY A 303 3.84 0.64 12.42
N VAL A 304 3.25 0.89 11.25
CA VAL A 304 2.47 -0.10 10.49
C VAL A 304 3.24 -0.60 9.27
N PRO A 305 3.04 -1.85 8.81
CA PRO A 305 3.61 -2.34 7.55
C PRO A 305 2.88 -1.74 6.36
N HIS A 306 3.51 -1.75 5.18
CA HIS A 306 2.92 -1.20 3.94
C HIS A 306 1.47 -1.69 3.73
N GLY A 307 1.24 -3.01 3.68
CA GLY A 307 -0.10 -3.58 3.42
C GLY A 307 -1.15 -3.49 4.55
N PHE A 308 -0.99 -2.63 5.57
CA PHE A 308 -1.82 -2.66 6.80
C PHE A 308 -3.32 -2.40 6.60
N ALA A 309 -3.68 -1.54 5.65
CA ALA A 309 -5.04 -1.00 5.51
C ALA A 309 -6.04 -1.97 4.86
N VAL A 310 -5.57 -3.06 4.26
CA VAL A 310 -6.43 -4.16 3.77
C VAL A 310 -6.83 -5.05 4.94
N VAL A 311 -8.09 -5.53 4.97
CA VAL A 311 -8.58 -6.55 5.92
C VAL A 311 -7.53 -7.66 6.15
N GLY A 312 -7.33 -8.07 7.40
CA GLY A 312 -6.55 -9.26 7.72
C GLY A 312 -6.00 -9.21 9.14
N GLU A 313 -5.73 -10.39 9.69
CA GLU A 313 -5.28 -10.55 11.06
C GLU A 313 -3.84 -10.07 11.29
N TYR A 314 -3.66 -9.34 12.39
CA TYR A 314 -2.39 -8.90 12.95
C TYR A 314 -2.25 -9.37 14.40
N GLN A 315 -1.03 -9.72 14.81
CA GLN A 315 -0.72 -10.08 16.20
C GLN A 315 -0.68 -8.84 17.09
N ASP A 316 -0.17 -7.72 16.55
CA ASP A 316 -0.20 -6.42 17.22
C ASP A 316 -1.60 -5.78 17.06
N GLY A 317 -2.22 -5.43 18.20
CA GLY A 317 -3.51 -4.75 18.23
C GLY A 317 -3.47 -3.33 17.67
N SER A 318 -2.35 -2.62 17.81
CA SER A 318 -2.19 -1.26 17.30
C SER A 318 -2.32 -1.19 15.78
N ILE A 319 -1.87 -2.23 15.06
CA ILE A 319 -2.01 -2.34 13.60
C ILE A 319 -3.48 -2.59 13.22
N LYS A 320 -4.27 -3.30 14.05
CA LYS A 320 -5.72 -3.49 13.83
C LYS A 320 -6.50 -2.18 14.05
N ASP A 321 -6.12 -1.41 15.07
CA ASP A 321 -6.70 -0.10 15.34
C ASP A 321 -6.36 0.88 14.20
N ALA A 322 -5.11 0.87 13.72
CA ALA A 322 -4.68 1.64 12.56
C ALA A 322 -5.39 1.22 11.26
N GLN A 323 -5.55 -0.08 10.98
CA GLN A 323 -6.32 -0.59 9.84
C GLN A 323 -7.77 -0.12 9.88
N SER A 324 -8.39 -0.14 11.06
CA SER A 324 -9.77 0.34 11.25
C SER A 324 -9.88 1.85 11.01
N THR A 325 -8.93 2.62 11.56
CA THR A 325 -8.84 4.08 11.38
C THR A 325 -8.61 4.45 9.90
N ALA A 326 -7.74 3.73 9.19
CA ALA A 326 -7.49 3.94 7.77
C ALA A 326 -8.72 3.62 6.91
N TYR A 327 -9.44 2.54 7.22
CA TYR A 327 -10.72 2.24 6.57
C TYR A 327 -11.76 3.34 6.81
N GLU A 328 -11.86 3.86 8.04
CA GLU A 328 -12.77 4.96 8.38
C GLU A 328 -12.40 6.27 7.66
N GLN A 329 -11.11 6.62 7.55
CA GLN A 329 -10.64 7.76 6.76
C GLN A 329 -11.11 7.64 5.30
N MET A 330 -10.75 6.53 4.63
CA MET A 330 -11.13 6.29 3.23
C MET A 330 -12.65 6.29 3.04
N LEU A 331 -13.39 5.61 3.92
CA LEU A 331 -14.85 5.49 3.85
C LEU A 331 -15.55 6.83 4.07
N LYS A 332 -15.08 7.65 5.02
CA LYS A 332 -15.59 9.00 5.25
C LYS A 332 -15.37 9.87 4.03
N TRP A 333 -14.14 9.89 3.51
CA TRP A 333 -13.77 10.67 2.32
C TRP A 333 -14.69 10.38 1.13
N ILE A 334 -14.85 9.11 0.74
CA ILE A 334 -15.72 8.73 -0.38
C ILE A 334 -17.22 8.92 -0.10
N LYS A 335 -17.64 9.07 1.16
CA LYS A 335 -19.04 9.28 1.51
C LYS A 335 -19.46 10.74 1.50
N GLU A 336 -18.53 11.65 1.82
CA GLU A 336 -18.73 13.11 1.88
C GLU A 336 -18.74 13.78 0.49
N HIS A 337 -18.28 13.06 -0.54
CA HIS A 337 -18.31 13.44 -1.96
C HIS A 337 -19.46 12.77 -2.73
#